data_AF-A0A0B1S4I2-F1
#
_entry.id   AF-A0A0B1S4I2-F1
#
_cell.length_a   1.000
_cell.length_b   1.000
_cell.length_c   1.000
_cell.angle_alpha   90.00
_cell.angle_beta   90.00
_cell.angle_gamma   90.00
#
_symmetry.space_group_name_H-M   'P 1'
#
loop_
_entity.id
_entity.type
_entity.pdbx_description
1 polymer ?
#
loop_
_entity_poly.entity_id
_entity_poly.type
_entity_poly.pdbx_seq_one_letter_code
_entity_poly.pdbx_strand_id
1 'polypeptide(L)'
;STGTVCFQGSCGKIAVIGGSVEYVGAPYFAAISALKLGADLAYVICAPEAAPVIKSFSPELIVHPGLDPDSVIPKLERMDAIVMGPGLGRSPQVEPLFSKVVEFVQKKNIPFVMDGDGLWFLNESIRSGIKPLPSAILTPNIMEFSRLCESALNEKGV
;
A
#
# COMPACT_ATOMS: atom_id res chain seq x y z
N SER A 1 18.31 -30.73 6.30
CA SER A 1 17.80 -30.20 7.57
C SER A 1 18.68 -29.04 8.02
N THR A 2 18.28 -27.82 7.70
CA THR A 2 18.88 -26.60 8.24
C THR A 2 17.71 -25.77 8.73
N GLY A 3 17.47 -25.83 10.04
CA GLY A 3 16.40 -25.08 10.69
C GLY A 3 16.72 -23.59 10.59
N THR A 4 15.92 -22.86 9.81
CA THR A 4 15.93 -21.41 9.83
C THR A 4 15.32 -20.96 11.15
N VAL A 5 16.15 -20.35 12.00
CA VAL A 5 15.71 -19.77 13.27
C VAL A 5 14.91 -18.49 12.93
N CYS A 6 13.57 -18.51 13.04
CA CYS A 6 12.76 -17.27 13.00
C CYS A 6 13.12 -16.48 14.27
N PHE A 7 13.80 -15.34 14.12
CA PHE A 7 13.86 -14.31 15.15
C PHE A 7 12.64 -13.39 15.03
N GLN A 8 12.27 -12.69 16.10
CA GLN A 8 11.22 -11.67 16.06
C GLN A 8 11.60 -10.59 15.03
N GLY A 9 10.84 -10.48 13.93
CA GLY A 9 11.14 -9.62 12.78
C GLY A 9 11.83 -10.33 11.60
N SER A 10 11.77 -11.66 11.54
CA SER A 10 12.26 -12.46 10.41
C SER A 10 11.13 -12.98 9.52
N CYS A 11 9.88 -12.89 10.00
CA CYS A 11 8.74 -13.61 9.50
C CYS A 11 7.58 -12.60 9.28
N GLY A 12 7.75 -11.72 8.27
CA GLY A 12 6.67 -10.88 7.70
C GLY A 12 6.60 -9.44 8.21
N LYS A 13 7.41 -8.54 7.65
CA LYS A 13 7.29 -7.07 7.81
C LYS A 13 6.39 -6.51 6.73
N ILE A 14 5.23 -5.99 7.13
CA ILE A 14 4.22 -5.48 6.20
C ILE A 14 4.15 -3.96 6.33
N ALA A 15 4.22 -3.24 5.21
CA ALA A 15 3.96 -1.81 5.17
C ALA A 15 2.60 -1.53 4.55
N VAL A 16 1.76 -0.79 5.25
CA VAL A 16 0.47 -0.28 4.78
C VAL A 16 0.60 1.21 4.52
N ILE A 17 0.46 1.62 3.26
CA ILE A 17 0.53 3.01 2.81
C ILE A 17 -0.91 3.49 2.56
N GLY A 18 -1.37 4.41 3.39
CA GLY A 18 -2.75 4.87 3.38
C GLY A 18 -3.07 5.70 4.61
N GLY A 19 -4.33 6.10 4.76
CA GLY A 19 -4.75 6.96 5.87
C GLY A 19 -4.61 8.44 5.56
N SER A 20 -5.71 9.01 5.11
CA SER A 20 -5.96 10.44 5.05
C SER A 20 -6.61 10.91 6.36
N VAL A 21 -6.78 12.22 6.49
CA VAL A 21 -7.48 12.84 7.64
C VAL A 21 -8.88 12.26 7.82
N GLU A 22 -9.55 11.93 6.72
CA GLU A 22 -10.92 11.41 6.72
C GLU A 22 -10.97 9.89 6.97
N TYR A 23 -9.98 9.14 6.50
CA TYR A 23 -10.01 7.67 6.48
C TYR A 23 -8.91 7.05 7.32
N VAL A 24 -8.94 7.29 8.63
CA VAL A 24 -7.99 6.75 9.61
C VAL A 24 -8.20 5.27 9.94
N GLY A 25 -9.42 4.75 9.79
CA GLY A 25 -9.75 3.36 10.16
C GLY A 25 -9.31 2.32 9.14
N ALA A 26 -9.37 2.64 7.85
CA ALA A 26 -9.00 1.74 6.76
C ALA A 26 -7.55 1.21 6.86
N PRO A 27 -6.51 2.06 7.01
CA PRO A 27 -5.13 1.57 7.15
C PRO A 27 -4.91 0.79 8.46
N TYR A 28 -5.64 1.14 9.54
CA TYR A 28 -5.60 0.40 10.80
C TYR A 28 -6.08 -1.05 10.60
N PHE A 29 -7.24 -1.25 9.97
CA PHE A 29 -7.78 -2.59 9.74
C PHE A 29 -6.88 -3.45 8.87
N ALA A 30 -6.28 -2.89 7.83
CA ALA A 30 -5.31 -3.60 7.00
C ALA A 30 -4.08 -4.03 7.82
N ALA A 31 -3.51 -3.12 8.62
CA ALA A 31 -2.31 -3.39 9.39
C ALA A 31 -2.54 -4.37 10.55
N ILE A 32 -3.62 -4.21 11.31
CA ILE A 32 -3.94 -5.13 12.41
C ILE A 32 -4.32 -6.52 11.90
N SER A 33 -4.97 -6.62 10.73
CA SER A 33 -5.27 -7.91 10.11
C SER A 33 -3.98 -8.63 9.72
N ALA A 34 -2.99 -7.91 9.18
CA ALA A 34 -1.68 -8.49 8.91
C ALA A 34 -1.03 -9.06 10.18
N LEU A 35 -1.02 -8.31 11.28
CA LEU A 35 -0.50 -8.80 12.57
C LEU A 35 -1.26 -10.05 13.06
N LYS A 36 -2.60 -10.02 13.01
CA LYS A 36 -3.45 -11.15 13.42
C LYS A 36 -3.26 -12.40 12.58
N LEU A 37 -2.88 -12.25 11.31
CA LEU A 37 -2.59 -13.35 10.39
C LEU A 37 -1.17 -13.90 10.56
N GLY A 38 -0.35 -13.30 11.42
CA GLY A 38 0.99 -13.79 11.78
C GLY A 38 2.14 -12.96 11.23
N ALA A 39 1.91 -11.72 10.79
CA ALA A 39 3.00 -10.78 10.50
C ALA A 39 3.70 -10.38 11.81
N ASP A 40 5.03 -10.42 11.82
CA ASP A 40 5.83 -9.97 12.97
C ASP A 40 5.69 -8.47 13.24
N LEU A 41 5.67 -7.66 12.19
CA LEU A 41 5.64 -6.19 12.29
C LEU A 41 4.73 -5.60 11.21
N ALA A 42 3.85 -4.69 11.62
CA ALA A 42 3.02 -3.91 10.71
C ALA A 42 3.33 -2.43 10.85
N TYR A 43 3.73 -1.84 9.72
CA TYR A 43 4.02 -0.43 9.58
C TYR A 43 2.85 0.26 8.90
N VAL A 44 2.41 1.40 9.43
CA VAL A 44 1.40 2.25 8.81
C VAL A 44 2.06 3.56 8.41
N ILE A 45 2.02 3.89 7.13
CA ILE A 45 2.52 5.15 6.57
C ILE A 45 1.32 5.98 6.15
N CYS A 46 1.08 7.08 6.86
CA CYS A 46 -0.15 7.87 6.73
C CYS A 46 0.10 9.38 6.74
N ALA A 47 -0.95 10.16 6.46
CA ALA A 47 -0.92 11.59 6.65
C ALA A 47 -0.53 11.96 8.10
N PRO A 48 0.28 13.01 8.32
CA PRO A 48 0.71 13.42 9.66
C PRO A 48 -0.44 13.65 10.65
N GLU A 49 -1.58 14.15 10.15
CA GLU A 49 -2.78 14.45 10.92
C GLU A 49 -3.52 13.17 11.36
N ALA A 50 -3.43 12.11 10.55
CA ALA A 50 -4.03 10.81 10.83
C ALA A 50 -3.21 9.98 11.85
N ALA A 51 -1.90 10.23 11.94
CA ALA A 51 -0.99 9.41 12.73
C ALA A 51 -1.33 9.34 14.24
N PRO A 52 -1.67 10.44 14.94
CA PRO A 52 -2.05 10.37 16.36
C PRO A 52 -3.28 9.50 16.61
N VAL A 53 -4.26 9.54 15.70
CA VAL A 53 -5.50 8.76 15.81
C VAL A 53 -5.21 7.28 15.57
N ILE A 54 -4.42 6.94 14.56
CA ILE A 54 -4.07 5.54 14.29
C ILE A 54 -3.24 4.94 15.44
N LYS A 55 -2.33 5.73 16.01
CA LYS A 55 -1.52 5.32 17.18
C LYS A 55 -2.37 5.04 18.43
N SER A 56 -3.54 5.66 18.57
CA SER A 56 -4.42 5.44 19.72
C SER A 56 -5.21 4.12 19.63
N PHE A 57 -5.36 3.55 18.43
CA PHE A 57 -6.09 2.29 18.24
C PHE A 57 -5.32 1.04 18.67
N SER A 58 -3.99 1.00 18.47
CA SER A 58 -3.15 -0.09 18.98
C SER A 58 -1.68 0.33 19.14
N PRO A 59 -1.04 0.02 20.27
CA PRO A 59 0.39 0.26 20.47
C PRO A 59 1.27 -0.73 19.68
N GLU A 60 0.71 -1.80 19.12
CA GLU A 60 1.46 -2.81 18.35
C GLU A 60 1.84 -2.30 16.94
N LEU A 61 1.15 -1.27 16.45
CA LEU A 61 1.37 -0.72 15.13
C LEU A 61 2.50 0.31 15.13
N ILE A 62 3.40 0.19 14.16
CA ILE A 62 4.46 1.19 13.94
C ILE A 62 3.94 2.23 12.96
N VAL A 63 3.50 3.38 13.47
CA VAL A 63 2.91 4.45 12.65
C VAL A 63 3.97 5.51 12.30
N HIS A 64 4.19 5.69 11.01
CA HIS A 64 5.07 6.69 10.42
C HIS A 64 4.25 7.82 9.79
N PRO A 65 4.27 9.05 10.37
CA PRO A 65 3.62 10.20 9.77
C PRO A 65 4.42 10.71 8.58
N GLY A 66 3.72 11.07 7.51
CA GLY A 66 4.29 11.68 6.32
C GLY A 66 4.15 10.79 5.09
N LEU A 67 3.75 11.42 3.98
CA LEU A 67 3.58 10.80 2.67
C LEU A 67 4.64 11.28 1.66
N ASP A 68 5.72 11.90 2.16
CA ASP A 68 6.81 12.35 1.31
C ASP A 68 7.59 11.16 0.73
N PRO A 69 7.74 11.05 -0.60
CA PRO A 69 8.37 9.89 -1.24
C PRO A 69 9.81 9.66 -0.77
N ASP A 70 10.61 10.70 -0.62
CA ASP A 70 12.02 10.58 -0.23
C ASP A 70 12.17 10.05 1.20
N SER A 71 11.19 10.36 2.06
CA SER A 71 11.12 9.79 3.39
C SER A 71 10.57 8.35 3.42
N VAL A 72 9.66 7.99 2.52
CA VAL A 72 8.93 6.71 2.54
C VAL A 72 9.74 5.58 1.89
N ILE A 73 10.32 5.82 0.72
CA ILE A 73 11.00 4.79 -0.08
C ILE A 73 12.12 4.07 0.70
N PRO A 74 13.01 4.76 1.45
CA PRO A 74 14.03 4.08 2.26
C PRO A 74 13.46 3.16 3.33
N LYS A 75 12.24 3.43 3.82
CA LYS A 75 11.57 2.57 4.80
C LYS A 75 11.01 1.30 4.16
N LEU A 76 10.65 1.34 2.89
CA LEU A 76 10.12 0.18 2.17
C LEU A 76 11.19 -0.86 1.86
N GLU A 77 12.48 -0.49 1.86
CA GLU A 77 13.61 -1.41 1.60
C GLU A 77 13.73 -2.57 2.58
N ARG A 78 13.18 -2.41 3.79
CA ARG A 78 13.20 -3.41 4.86
C ARG A 78 11.89 -4.19 4.97
N MET A 79 10.96 -4.02 4.03
CA MET A 79 9.63 -4.62 4.07
C MET A 79 9.55 -5.85 3.18
N ASP A 80 8.84 -6.87 3.66
CA ASP A 80 8.64 -8.13 2.95
C ASP A 80 7.41 -8.08 2.03
N ALA A 81 6.42 -7.25 2.38
CA ALA A 81 5.29 -6.94 1.50
C ALA A 81 4.77 -5.52 1.74
N ILE A 82 4.11 -4.97 0.73
CA ILE A 82 3.58 -3.61 0.75
C ILE A 82 2.10 -3.67 0.38
N VAL A 83 1.26 -2.93 1.10
CA VAL A 83 -0.15 -2.70 0.81
C VAL A 83 -0.33 -1.22 0.59
N MET A 84 -0.96 -0.80 -0.50
CA MET A 84 -1.20 0.61 -0.79
C MET A 84 -2.65 0.86 -1.17
N GLY A 85 -3.21 1.92 -0.58
CA GLY A 85 -4.55 2.41 -0.94
C GLY A 85 -5.60 2.48 0.17
N PRO A 86 -5.56 1.69 1.26
CA PRO A 86 -6.56 1.79 2.34
C PRO A 86 -6.65 3.22 2.92
N GLY A 87 -7.71 3.94 2.57
CA GLY A 87 -7.92 5.31 3.01
C GLY A 87 -6.85 6.30 2.53
N LEU A 88 -6.14 6.02 1.43
CA LEU A 88 -5.07 6.86 0.92
C LEU A 88 -5.59 8.24 0.47
N GLY A 89 -6.85 8.32 0.04
CA GLY A 89 -7.44 9.52 -0.53
C GLY A 89 -6.94 9.78 -1.95
N ARG A 90 -7.60 10.71 -2.64
CA ARG A 90 -7.35 11.02 -4.07
C ARG A 90 -6.73 12.41 -4.25
N SER A 91 -5.94 12.85 -3.28
CA SER A 91 -5.26 14.14 -3.34
C SER A 91 -4.13 14.09 -4.37
N PRO A 92 -3.94 15.12 -5.21
CA PRO A 92 -2.79 15.24 -6.10
C PRO A 92 -1.43 15.14 -5.38
N GLN A 93 -1.39 15.44 -4.08
CA GLN A 93 -0.18 15.34 -3.26
C GLN A 93 0.32 13.90 -3.10
N VAL A 94 -0.54 12.90 -3.31
CA VAL A 94 -0.22 11.49 -3.13
C VAL A 94 0.27 10.82 -4.42
N GLU A 95 -0.03 11.42 -5.57
CA GLU A 95 0.37 10.89 -6.88
C GLU A 95 1.90 10.71 -7.04
N PRO A 96 2.77 11.64 -6.58
CA PRO A 96 4.21 11.45 -6.61
C PRO A 96 4.66 10.25 -5.77
N LEU A 97 4.03 10.04 -4.60
CA LEU A 97 4.31 8.89 -3.74
C LEU A 97 3.90 7.60 -4.42
N PHE A 98 2.68 7.54 -4.96
CA PHE A 98 2.20 6.37 -5.71
C PHE A 98 3.17 5.98 -6.82
N SER A 99 3.54 6.95 -7.66
CA SER A 99 4.46 6.72 -8.78
C SER A 99 5.81 6.16 -8.32
N LYS A 100 6.37 6.71 -7.23
CA LYS A 100 7.65 6.26 -6.67
C LYS A 100 7.57 4.89 -6.02
N VAL A 101 6.46 4.57 -5.33
CA VAL A 101 6.24 3.25 -4.73
C VAL A 101 6.10 2.18 -5.82
N VAL A 102 5.35 2.47 -6.88
CA VAL A 102 5.22 1.59 -8.05
C VAL A 102 6.58 1.33 -8.70
N GLU A 103 7.36 2.38 -8.97
CA GLU A 103 8.72 2.26 -9.53
C GLU A 103 9.62 1.39 -8.63
N PHE A 104 9.54 1.61 -7.32
CA PHE A 104 10.30 0.86 -6.33
C PHE A 104 9.91 -0.63 -6.30
N VAL A 105 8.61 -0.93 -6.27
CA VAL A 105 8.09 -2.30 -6.28
C VAL A 105 8.50 -3.02 -7.57
N GLN A 106 8.40 -2.36 -8.73
CA GLN A 106 8.84 -2.93 -10.01
C GLN A 106 10.32 -3.28 -9.99
N LYS A 107 11.16 -2.40 -9.44
CA LYS A 107 12.61 -2.60 -9.39
C LYS A 107 13.03 -3.70 -8.43
N LYS A 108 12.35 -3.82 -7.28
CA LYS A 108 12.72 -4.76 -6.20
C LYS A 108 11.93 -6.07 -6.26
N ASN A 109 10.88 -6.14 -7.06
CA ASN A 109 9.96 -7.29 -7.18
C ASN A 109 9.38 -7.72 -5.82
N ILE A 110 9.00 -6.73 -4.99
CA ILE A 110 8.41 -6.96 -3.67
C ILE A 110 6.91 -7.30 -3.85
N PRO A 111 6.36 -8.27 -3.10
CA PRO A 111 4.92 -8.50 -3.04
C PRO A 111 4.16 -7.21 -2.74
N PHE A 112 3.21 -6.87 -3.61
CA PHE A 112 2.50 -5.60 -3.53
C PHE A 112 1.00 -5.81 -3.63
N VAL A 113 0.22 -5.24 -2.72
CA VAL A 113 -1.25 -5.28 -2.76
C VAL A 113 -1.76 -3.88 -3.01
N MET A 114 -2.60 -3.71 -4.02
CA MET A 114 -3.30 -2.45 -4.27
C MET A 114 -4.78 -2.59 -4.00
N ASP A 115 -5.29 -1.71 -3.15
CA ASP A 115 -6.67 -1.70 -2.71
C ASP A 115 -7.30 -0.30 -2.85
N GLY A 116 -8.62 -0.22 -2.99
CA GLY A 116 -9.39 1.02 -3.02
C GLY A 116 -8.74 2.16 -3.83
N ASP A 117 -8.34 3.25 -3.15
CA ASP A 117 -7.77 4.43 -3.80
C ASP A 117 -6.46 4.15 -4.56
N GLY A 118 -5.69 3.13 -4.18
CA GLY A 118 -4.51 2.70 -4.93
C GLY A 118 -4.86 2.24 -6.35
N LEU A 119 -6.02 1.60 -6.52
CA LEU A 119 -6.53 1.17 -7.83
C LEU A 119 -6.99 2.36 -8.68
N TRP A 120 -7.46 3.44 -8.04
CA TRP A 120 -7.80 4.67 -8.74
C TRP A 120 -6.56 5.30 -9.39
N PHE A 121 -5.44 5.40 -8.66
CA PHE A 121 -4.18 5.88 -9.23
C PHE A 121 -3.59 4.91 -10.27
N LEU A 122 -3.75 3.61 -10.05
CA LEU A 122 -3.35 2.59 -11.01
C LEU A 122 -4.08 2.75 -12.35
N ASN A 123 -5.38 3.05 -12.31
CA ASN A 123 -6.20 3.25 -13.50
C ASN A 123 -5.64 4.35 -14.41
N GLU A 124 -5.28 5.50 -13.84
CA GLU A 124 -4.67 6.61 -14.59
C GLU A 124 -3.25 6.26 -15.08
N SER A 125 -2.53 5.44 -14.31
CA SER A 125 -1.19 4.96 -14.70
C SER A 125 -1.26 3.95 -15.85
N ILE A 126 -2.28 3.09 -15.90
CA ILE A 126 -2.52 2.15 -17.00
C ILE A 126 -2.73 2.92 -18.30
N ARG A 127 -3.58 3.95 -18.29
CA ARG A 127 -3.80 4.83 -19.45
C ARG A 127 -2.53 5.53 -19.92
N SER A 128 -1.60 5.77 -19.00
CA SER A 128 -0.30 6.39 -19.28
C SER A 128 0.79 5.40 -19.69
N GLY A 129 0.48 4.10 -19.81
CA GLY A 129 1.42 3.07 -20.24
C GLY A 129 2.36 2.54 -19.13
N ILE A 130 1.82 2.32 -17.92
CA ILE A 130 2.56 1.69 -16.82
C ILE A 130 3.19 0.33 -17.23
N LYS A 131 4.41 0.07 -16.72
CA LYS A 131 5.06 -1.24 -16.90
C LYS A 131 4.32 -2.35 -16.13
N PRO A 132 4.42 -3.62 -16.58
CA PRO A 132 3.82 -4.74 -15.88
C PRO A 132 4.25 -4.82 -14.41
N LEU A 133 3.30 -5.21 -13.56
CA LEU A 133 3.47 -5.39 -12.11
C LEU A 133 3.21 -6.86 -11.74
N PRO A 134 4.15 -7.78 -12.01
CA PRO A 134 3.91 -9.22 -11.85
C PRO A 134 3.75 -9.65 -10.38
N SER A 135 4.30 -8.88 -9.43
CA SER A 135 4.17 -9.13 -8.00
C SER A 135 2.95 -8.46 -7.36
N ALA A 136 2.12 -7.77 -8.17
CA ALA A 136 0.96 -7.05 -7.68
C ALA A 136 -0.30 -7.91 -7.60
N ILE A 137 -0.96 -7.87 -6.44
CA ILE A 137 -2.31 -8.37 -6.21
C ILE A 137 -3.23 -7.16 -6.16
N LEU A 138 -4.25 -7.15 -7.02
CA LEU A 138 -5.26 -6.09 -7.05
C LEU A 138 -6.52 -6.59 -6.36
N THR A 139 -7.13 -5.78 -5.49
CA THR A 139 -8.37 -6.12 -4.79
C THR A 139 -9.55 -5.22 -5.20
N PRO A 140 -9.90 -5.11 -6.50
CA PRO A 140 -10.96 -4.23 -6.95
C PRO A 140 -12.34 -4.75 -6.52
N ASN A 141 -13.23 -3.82 -6.18
CA ASN A 141 -14.66 -4.10 -6.24
C ASN A 141 -15.16 -4.15 -7.70
N ILE A 142 -16.43 -4.50 -7.91
CA ILE A 142 -17.03 -4.64 -9.26
C ILE A 142 -16.88 -3.37 -10.10
N MET A 143 -17.05 -2.19 -9.50
CA MET A 143 -16.97 -0.90 -10.21
C MET A 143 -15.52 -0.54 -10.55
N GLU A 144 -14.59 -0.79 -9.64
CA GLU A 144 -13.15 -0.58 -9.86
C GLU A 144 -12.61 -1.53 -10.93
N PHE A 145 -13.07 -2.78 -10.92
CA PHE A 145 -12.68 -3.77 -11.92
C PHE A 145 -13.10 -3.34 -13.33
N SER A 146 -14.35 -2.88 -13.51
CA SER A 146 -14.83 -2.34 -14.80
C SER A 146 -13.92 -1.23 -15.32
N ARG A 147 -13.58 -0.26 -14.46
CA ARG A 147 -12.70 0.87 -14.82
C ARG A 147 -11.30 0.41 -15.22
N LEU A 148 -10.72 -0.52 -14.47
CA LEU A 148 -9.41 -1.09 -14.78
C LEU A 148 -9.44 -1.82 -16.14
N CYS A 149 -10.49 -2.58 -16.44
CA CYS A 149 -10.68 -3.24 -17.72
C CYS A 149 -10.81 -2.23 -18.87
N GLU A 150 -11.65 -1.19 -18.72
CA GLU A 150 -11.80 -0.12 -19.72
C GLU A 150 -10.45 0.54 -20.04
N SER A 151 -9.68 0.87 -19.00
CA SER A 151 -8.35 1.48 -19.16
C SER A 151 -7.32 0.53 -19.78
N ALA A 152 -7.38 -0.76 -19.46
CA ALA A 152 -6.44 -1.75 -20.00
C ALA A 152 -6.75 -2.11 -21.46
N LEU A 153 -8.03 -2.14 -21.84
CA LEU A 153 -8.47 -2.53 -23.18
C LEU A 153 -8.54 -1.34 -24.16
N ASN A 154 -8.36 -0.10 -23.69
CA ASN A 154 -8.63 1.13 -24.44
C ASN A 154 -10.06 1.17 -25.03
N GLU A 155 -10.98 0.37 -24.49
CA GLU A 155 -12.37 0.39 -24.87
C GLU A 155 -13.02 1.56 -24.13
N LYS A 156 -13.28 2.65 -24.86
CA LYS A 156 -14.27 3.63 -24.40
C LYS A 156 -15.60 2.88 -24.35
N GLY A 157 -16.14 2.68 -23.15
CA GLY A 157 -17.39 1.98 -22.92
C GLY A 157 -18.48 2.37 -23.94
N VAL A 158 -19.18 1.34 -24.40
CA VAL A 158 -20.41 1.42 -25.21
C VAL A 158 -21.45 2.30 -24.52
#